data_AF-A0A7V2RNG9-F1
#
_entry.id   AF-A0A7V2RNG9-F1
#
_cell.length_a   1.000
_cell.length_b   1.000
_cell.length_c   1.000
_cell.angle_alpha   90.00
_cell.angle_beta   90.00
_cell.angle_gamma   90.00
#
_symmetry.space_group_name_H-M   'P 1'
#
loop_
_entity.id
_entity.type
_entity.pdbx_description
1 polymer ?
#
loop_
_entity_poly.entity_id
_entity_poly.type
_entity_poly.pdbx_seq_one_letter_code
_entity_poly.pdbx_strand_id
1 'polypeptide(L)'
;MQPKTIVITGPESTGKTTLAGQLAAHFKTVWVPEFARSYISGLDRQYIENDLLEIAKGQLLQENKMKEKAGGVLFLDTSLEVLKIWSGYKYGRCHPFILDQLKAQKHRLYLLCEPDIKWEKDPQRENPDDRQKLFELYVQELTQQNTNFVKISGIGNTRFKNALHYVRQYLSIHAKTDAAQ
;
A
#
# COMPACT_ATOMS: atom_id res chain seq x y z
N MET A 1 18.39 -6.21 -12.44
CA MET A 1 17.23 -6.95 -11.90
C MET A 1 16.20 -5.94 -11.42
N GLN A 2 14.91 -6.09 -11.75
CA GLN A 2 13.89 -5.16 -11.23
C GLN A 2 13.74 -5.31 -9.71
N PRO A 3 13.52 -4.22 -8.95
CA PRO A 3 13.35 -4.30 -7.52
C PRO A 3 12.09 -5.09 -7.17
N LYS A 4 12.18 -5.95 -6.14
CA LYS A 4 10.98 -6.58 -5.57
C LYS A 4 10.10 -5.50 -4.94
N THR A 5 8.78 -5.57 -5.15
CA THR A 5 7.85 -4.55 -4.66
C THR A 5 7.11 -5.04 -3.43
N ILE A 6 7.17 -4.27 -2.34
CA ILE A 6 6.47 -4.53 -1.08
C ILE A 6 5.48 -3.38 -0.85
N VAL A 7 4.19 -3.69 -0.80
CA VAL A 7 3.12 -2.72 -0.59
C VAL A 7 2.73 -2.73 0.89
N ILE A 8 2.73 -1.57 1.53
CA ILE A 8 2.18 -1.38 2.87
C ILE A 8 0.76 -0.84 2.69
N THR A 9 -0.23 -1.63 3.10
CA THR A 9 -1.64 -1.35 2.83
C THR A 9 -2.52 -1.54 4.07
N GLY A 10 -3.79 -1.17 3.97
CA GLY A 10 -4.77 -1.26 5.05
C GLY A 10 -5.51 0.05 5.32
N PRO A 11 -6.49 0.03 6.24
CA PRO A 11 -7.32 1.19 6.57
C PRO A 11 -6.53 2.42 7.00
N GLU A 12 -7.21 3.56 7.07
CA GLU A 12 -6.67 4.79 7.66
C GLU A 12 -6.17 4.58 9.11
N SER A 13 -5.16 5.35 9.51
CA SER A 13 -4.60 5.31 10.88
C SER A 13 -4.03 3.95 11.33
N THR A 14 -3.36 3.23 10.43
CA THR A 14 -2.73 1.91 10.70
C THR A 14 -1.20 1.92 10.70
N GLY A 15 -0.58 3.11 10.61
CA GLY A 15 0.88 3.27 10.68
C GLY A 15 1.63 2.97 9.37
N LYS A 16 0.95 2.95 8.23
CA LYS A 16 1.52 2.60 6.91
C LYS A 16 2.73 3.45 6.52
N THR A 17 2.58 4.77 6.54
CA THR A 17 3.63 5.73 6.17
C THR A 17 4.88 5.57 7.02
N THR A 18 4.68 5.48 8.35
CA THR A 18 5.78 5.25 9.29
C THR A 18 6.49 3.93 9.00
N LEU A 19 5.73 2.85 8.76
CA LEU A 19 6.29 1.54 8.49
C LEU A 19 7.06 1.49 7.16
N ALA A 20 6.54 2.11 6.10
CA ALA A 20 7.20 2.19 4.79
C ALA A 20 8.55 2.91 4.91
N GLY A 21 8.60 4.05 5.60
CA GLY A 21 9.84 4.78 5.85
C GLY A 21 10.85 3.99 6.69
N GLN A 22 10.39 3.31 7.76
CA GLN A 22 11.25 2.48 8.60
C GLN A 22 11.87 1.30 7.82
N LEU A 23 11.07 0.61 7.00
CA LEU A 23 11.56 -0.48 6.17
C LEU A 23 12.55 0.02 5.11
N ALA A 24 12.23 1.11 4.42
CA ALA A 24 13.13 1.69 3.42
C ALA A 24 14.49 2.09 4.02
N ALA A 25 14.48 2.72 5.20
CA ALA A 25 15.69 3.07 5.93
C ALA A 25 16.49 1.81 6.33
N HIS A 26 15.84 0.77 6.85
CA HIS A 26 16.47 -0.49 7.23
C HIS A 26 17.16 -1.19 6.04
N PHE A 27 16.50 -1.23 4.89
CA PHE A 27 17.02 -1.85 3.67
C PHE A 27 17.89 -0.91 2.82
N LYS A 28 18.13 0.33 3.28
CA LYS A 28 18.91 1.37 2.57
C LYS A 28 18.42 1.57 1.13
N THR A 29 17.10 1.67 0.96
CA THR A 29 16.43 1.86 -0.33
C THR A 29 15.42 3.01 -0.25
N VAL A 30 14.71 3.27 -1.34
CA VAL A 30 13.65 4.29 -1.43
C VAL A 30 12.26 3.70 -1.18
N TRP A 31 11.30 4.58 -0.91
CA TRP A 31 9.88 4.27 -0.85
C TRP A 31 9.06 5.33 -1.56
N VAL A 32 7.82 4.97 -1.89
CA VAL A 32 6.85 5.86 -2.54
C VAL A 32 5.79 6.25 -1.51
N PRO A 33 5.57 7.55 -1.25
CA PRO A 33 4.50 8.00 -0.36
C PRO A 33 3.13 7.88 -1.02
N GLU A 34 2.08 7.91 -0.21
CA GLU A 34 0.69 7.88 -0.69
C GLU A 34 0.37 9.16 -1.46
N PHE A 35 0.23 9.05 -2.79
CA PHE A 35 0.00 10.20 -3.66
C PHE A 35 -1.33 10.92 -3.35
N ALA A 36 -2.35 10.16 -2.94
CA ALA A 36 -3.64 10.70 -2.54
C ALA A 36 -3.51 11.82 -1.49
N ARG A 37 -2.57 11.69 -0.53
CA ARG A 37 -2.35 12.73 0.47
C ARG A 37 -1.96 14.06 -0.15
N SER A 38 -0.96 14.04 -1.01
CA SER A 38 -0.49 15.25 -1.69
C SER A 38 -1.53 15.83 -2.65
N TYR A 39 -2.26 14.97 -3.36
CA TYR A 39 -3.28 15.38 -4.31
C TYR A 39 -4.45 16.06 -3.61
N ILE A 40 -5.03 15.40 -2.60
CA ILE A 40 -6.22 15.89 -1.88
C ILE A 40 -5.90 17.17 -1.11
N SER A 41 -4.74 17.27 -0.47
CA SER A 41 -4.32 18.50 0.21
C SER A 41 -4.13 19.69 -0.74
N GLY A 42 -3.94 19.45 -2.04
CA GLY A 42 -3.82 20.48 -3.06
C GLY A 42 -5.17 20.96 -3.62
N LEU A 43 -6.28 20.32 -3.26
CA LEU A 43 -7.61 20.73 -3.70
C LEU A 43 -8.18 21.83 -2.80
N ASP A 44 -8.89 22.77 -3.41
CA ASP A 44 -9.73 23.78 -2.75
C ASP A 44 -11.17 23.29 -2.51
N ARG A 45 -11.44 22.04 -2.85
CA ARG A 45 -12.74 21.35 -2.75
C ARG A 45 -12.57 19.94 -2.21
N GLN A 46 -13.69 19.32 -1.83
CA GLN A 46 -13.70 17.87 -1.60
C GLN A 46 -13.33 17.11 -2.89
N TYR A 47 -12.64 15.99 -2.74
CA TYR A 47 -12.36 15.12 -3.88
C TYR A 47 -13.65 14.46 -4.39
N ILE A 48 -13.68 14.22 -5.69
CA ILE A 48 -14.78 13.56 -6.40
C ILE A 48 -14.28 12.26 -7.03
N GLU A 49 -15.20 11.46 -7.57
CA GLU A 49 -14.87 10.17 -8.18
C GLU A 49 -13.76 10.25 -9.23
N ASN A 50 -13.79 11.27 -10.10
CA ASN A 50 -12.78 11.45 -11.15
C ASN A 50 -11.37 11.72 -10.60
N ASP A 51 -11.26 12.26 -9.38
CA ASP A 51 -9.94 12.45 -8.76
C ASP A 51 -9.26 11.12 -8.44
N LEU A 52 -10.02 10.04 -8.19
CA LEU A 52 -9.44 8.71 -7.94
C LEU A 52 -8.66 8.18 -9.14
N LEU A 53 -9.08 8.52 -10.37
CA LEU A 53 -8.35 8.18 -11.59
C LEU A 53 -7.02 8.94 -11.67
N GLU A 54 -7.03 10.24 -11.39
CA GLU A 54 -5.82 11.07 -11.41
C GLU A 54 -4.85 10.68 -10.29
N ILE A 55 -5.38 10.32 -9.12
CA ILE A 55 -4.59 9.77 -8.01
C ILE A 55 -3.94 8.45 -8.44
N ALA A 56 -4.67 7.56 -9.13
CA ALA A 56 -4.12 6.30 -9.62
C ALA A 56 -2.95 6.52 -10.60
N LYS A 57 -3.13 7.42 -11.57
CA LYS A 57 -2.07 7.77 -12.54
C LYS A 57 -0.85 8.37 -11.84
N GLY A 58 -1.06 9.25 -10.86
CA GLY A 58 0.01 9.86 -10.09
C GLY A 58 0.79 8.84 -9.25
N GLN A 59 0.09 7.91 -8.57
CA GLN A 59 0.73 6.83 -7.80
C GLN A 59 1.60 5.97 -8.72
N LEU A 60 1.09 5.55 -9.89
CA LEU A 60 1.85 4.76 -10.86
C LEU A 60 3.07 5.51 -11.39
N LEU A 61 2.94 6.81 -11.66
CA LEU A 61 4.05 7.64 -12.11
C LEU A 61 5.15 7.74 -11.06
N GLN A 62 4.79 7.93 -9.78
CA GLN A 62 5.75 7.95 -8.68
C GLN A 62 6.40 6.59 -8.47
N GLU A 63 5.61 5.51 -8.54
CA GLU A 63 6.11 4.14 -8.44
C GLU A 63 7.18 3.87 -9.51
N ASN A 64 6.91 4.19 -10.78
CA ASN A 64 7.83 3.95 -11.87
C ASN A 64 9.12 4.77 -11.73
N LYS A 65 9.03 6.05 -11.31
CA LYS A 65 10.21 6.89 -11.04
C LYS A 65 11.08 6.35 -9.91
N MET A 66 10.48 5.77 -8.87
CA MET A 66 11.23 5.25 -7.73
C MET A 66 11.79 3.85 -7.95
N LYS A 67 11.21 3.04 -8.85
CA LYS A 67 11.77 1.75 -9.24
C LYS A 67 13.20 1.85 -9.77
N GLU A 68 13.48 2.89 -10.55
CA GLU A 68 14.83 3.14 -11.11
C GLU A 68 15.87 3.47 -10.03
N LYS A 69 15.41 3.95 -8.86
CA LYS A 69 16.27 4.35 -7.73
C LYS A 69 16.37 3.28 -6.65
N ALA A 70 15.55 2.24 -6.71
CA ALA A 70 15.43 1.24 -5.66
C ALA A 70 16.56 0.20 -5.72
N GLY A 71 17.23 0.00 -4.58
CA GLY A 71 18.25 -1.02 -4.41
C GLY A 71 17.64 -2.37 -4.06
N GLY A 72 17.30 -3.18 -5.06
CA GLY A 72 16.81 -4.56 -4.91
C GLY A 72 15.38 -4.71 -4.37
N VAL A 73 14.90 -3.79 -3.55
CA VAL A 73 13.53 -3.75 -3.01
C VAL A 73 12.97 -2.32 -3.00
N LEU A 74 11.69 -2.16 -3.29
CA LEU A 74 10.93 -0.91 -3.27
C LEU A 74 9.73 -1.06 -2.33
N PHE A 75 9.52 -0.08 -1.45
CA PHE A 75 8.36 -0.04 -0.55
C PHE A 75 7.34 0.99 -1.02
N LEU A 76 6.05 0.64 -1.02
CA LEU A 76 4.96 1.53 -1.43
C LEU A 76 4.02 1.79 -0.26
N ASP A 77 3.84 3.07 0.08
CA ASP A 77 2.69 3.54 0.83
C ASP A 77 1.71 4.16 -0.17
N THR A 78 0.45 3.77 -0.08
CA THR A 78 -0.08 2.49 -0.58
C THR A 78 0.08 2.15 -2.09
N SER A 79 -0.77 1.28 -2.65
CA SER A 79 -0.90 1.02 -4.09
C SER A 79 -2.38 1.02 -4.54
N LEU A 80 -2.67 0.59 -5.77
CA LEU A 80 -3.97 0.84 -6.43
C LEU A 80 -5.15 0.08 -5.79
N GLU A 81 -4.90 -0.93 -4.97
CA GLU A 81 -5.94 -1.66 -4.23
C GLU A 81 -6.73 -0.73 -3.30
N VAL A 82 -6.07 0.26 -2.69
CA VAL A 82 -6.72 1.29 -1.88
C VAL A 82 -7.76 2.02 -2.71
N LEU A 83 -7.40 2.43 -3.93
CA LEU A 83 -8.31 3.19 -4.79
C LEU A 83 -9.46 2.32 -5.26
N LYS A 84 -9.25 1.03 -5.55
CA LYS A 84 -10.34 0.11 -5.87
C LYS A 84 -11.33 -0.01 -4.70
N ILE A 85 -10.83 -0.22 -3.49
CA ILE A 85 -11.66 -0.35 -2.28
C ILE A 85 -12.45 0.93 -2.03
N TRP A 86 -11.80 2.09 -2.07
CA TRP A 86 -12.46 3.39 -1.87
C TRP A 86 -13.46 3.74 -2.97
N SER A 87 -13.15 3.42 -4.23
CA SER A 87 -14.09 3.63 -5.33
C SER A 87 -15.37 2.82 -5.09
N GLY A 88 -15.23 1.55 -4.71
CA GLY A 88 -16.36 0.69 -4.35
C GLY A 88 -17.12 1.18 -3.12
N TYR A 89 -16.40 1.54 -2.06
CA TYR A 89 -17.00 1.97 -0.78
C TYR A 89 -17.79 3.29 -0.90
N LYS A 90 -17.25 4.29 -1.62
CA LYS A 90 -17.84 5.64 -1.69
C LYS A 90 -18.74 5.85 -2.91
N TYR A 91 -18.43 5.21 -4.04
CA TYR A 91 -19.10 5.47 -5.33
C TYR A 91 -19.76 4.22 -5.93
N GLY A 92 -19.60 3.04 -5.32
CA GLY A 92 -20.22 1.79 -5.77
C GLY A 92 -19.66 1.22 -7.08
N ARG A 93 -18.64 1.85 -7.68
CA ARG A 93 -17.99 1.42 -8.93
C ARG A 93 -16.52 1.82 -8.91
N CYS A 94 -15.71 1.23 -9.78
CA CYS A 94 -14.29 1.55 -9.91
C CYS A 94 -13.95 1.79 -11.37
N HIS A 95 -13.12 2.81 -11.64
CA HIS A 95 -12.75 3.16 -13.01
C HIS A 95 -11.97 1.99 -13.68
N PRO A 96 -12.31 1.59 -14.93
CA PRO A 96 -11.68 0.44 -15.60
C PRO A 96 -10.15 0.51 -15.63
N PHE A 97 -9.59 1.69 -15.88
CA PHE A 97 -8.14 1.93 -15.81
C PHE A 97 -7.51 1.41 -14.50
N ILE A 98 -8.12 1.67 -13.34
CA ILE A 98 -7.57 1.24 -12.04
C ILE A 98 -7.60 -0.30 -11.96
N LEU A 99 -8.69 -0.91 -12.41
CA LEU A 99 -8.85 -2.37 -12.41
C LEU A 99 -7.83 -3.05 -13.34
N ASP A 100 -7.63 -2.51 -14.54
CA ASP A 100 -6.70 -3.07 -15.52
C ASP A 100 -5.25 -2.94 -15.06
N GLN A 101 -4.89 -1.78 -14.49
CA GLN A 101 -3.56 -1.57 -13.91
C GLN A 101 -3.33 -2.50 -12.71
N LEU A 102 -4.30 -2.66 -11.81
CA LEU A 102 -4.19 -3.57 -10.66
C LEU A 102 -3.95 -5.02 -11.11
N LYS A 103 -4.66 -5.50 -12.14
CA LYS A 103 -4.45 -6.84 -12.72
C LYS A 103 -3.04 -7.04 -13.30
N ALA A 104 -2.44 -5.97 -13.84
CA ALA A 104 -1.09 -6.02 -14.40
C ALA A 104 0.01 -6.06 -13.31
N GLN A 105 -0.31 -5.70 -12.07
CA GLN A 105 0.62 -5.64 -10.94
C GLN A 105 0.92 -7.03 -10.36
N LYS A 106 1.89 -7.73 -10.96
CA LYS A 106 2.34 -9.06 -10.50
C LYS A 106 3.54 -8.99 -9.56
N HIS A 107 3.78 -10.07 -8.83
CA HIS A 107 4.98 -10.30 -8.00
C HIS A 107 5.20 -9.25 -6.89
N ARG A 108 4.13 -8.91 -6.18
CA ARG A 108 4.14 -8.02 -5.01
C ARG A 108 3.87 -8.79 -3.73
N LEU A 109 4.47 -8.35 -2.63
CA LEU A 109 4.05 -8.73 -1.27
C LEU A 109 3.23 -7.58 -0.68
N TYR A 110 2.07 -7.88 -0.11
CA TYR A 110 1.24 -6.92 0.61
C TYR A 110 1.37 -7.12 2.12
N LEU A 111 1.73 -6.06 2.83
CA LEU A 111 1.74 -5.97 4.28
C LEU A 111 0.46 -5.25 4.71
N LEU A 112 -0.57 -6.02 5.03
CA LEU A 112 -1.88 -5.50 5.42
C LEU A 112 -1.88 -5.14 6.92
N CYS A 113 -1.85 -3.84 7.22
CA CYS A 113 -1.75 -3.32 8.57
C CYS A 113 -3.10 -3.34 9.30
N GLU A 114 -3.13 -3.99 10.47
CA GLU A 114 -4.31 -4.05 11.33
C GLU A 114 -4.60 -2.71 12.04
N PRO A 115 -5.87 -2.37 12.32
CA PRO A 115 -6.28 -1.14 13.02
C PRO A 115 -6.13 -1.21 14.54
N ASP A 116 -5.01 -1.75 15.03
CA ASP A 116 -4.68 -1.90 16.46
C ASP A 116 -4.00 -0.66 17.07
N ILE A 117 -3.73 0.37 16.26
CA ILE A 117 -3.24 1.68 16.70
C ILE A 117 -4.43 2.62 16.94
N LYS A 118 -4.30 3.57 17.88
CA LYS A 118 -5.31 4.60 18.09
C LYS A 118 -5.57 5.38 16.80
N TRP A 119 -6.84 5.59 16.47
CA TRP A 119 -7.18 6.52 15.40
C TRP A 119 -6.74 7.91 15.81
N GLU A 120 -6.18 8.64 14.86
CA GLU A 120 -5.77 10.03 15.05
C GLU A 120 -6.56 10.88 14.05
N LYS A 121 -6.97 12.07 14.48
CA LYS A 121 -7.71 12.97 13.60
C LYS A 121 -6.77 13.59 12.58
N ASP A 122 -7.15 13.51 11.31
CA ASP A 122 -6.44 14.10 10.17
C ASP A 122 -7.52 14.58 9.17
N PRO A 123 -7.31 15.71 8.47
CA PRO A 123 -8.32 16.29 7.57
C PRO A 123 -8.85 15.35 6.48
N GLN A 124 -8.08 14.33 6.11
CA GLN A 124 -8.43 13.37 5.06
C GLN A 124 -9.03 12.06 5.59
N ARG A 125 -9.15 11.89 6.91
CA ARG A 125 -9.66 10.65 7.52
C ARG A 125 -11.17 10.74 7.71
N GLU A 126 -11.90 9.80 7.12
CA GLU A 126 -13.37 9.84 7.02
C GLU A 126 -14.06 8.85 7.98
N ASN A 127 -13.37 7.82 8.49
CA ASN A 127 -14.01 6.66 9.12
C ASN A 127 -13.34 6.22 10.44
N PRO A 128 -13.50 6.99 11.54
CA PRO A 128 -12.92 6.66 12.83
C PRO A 128 -13.42 5.33 13.43
N ASP A 129 -14.72 5.04 13.27
CA ASP A 129 -15.39 3.93 13.96
C ASP A 129 -15.48 2.65 13.10
N ASP A 130 -15.38 2.78 11.77
CA ASP A 130 -15.59 1.66 10.82
C ASP A 130 -14.28 0.98 10.38
N ARG A 131 -13.17 1.23 11.09
CA ARG A 131 -11.84 0.72 10.69
C ARG A 131 -11.76 -0.80 10.57
N GLN A 132 -12.45 -1.53 11.43
CA GLN A 132 -12.46 -2.99 11.37
C GLN A 132 -13.23 -3.49 10.14
N LYS A 133 -14.37 -2.86 9.82
CA LYS A 133 -15.13 -3.15 8.61
C LYS A 133 -14.33 -2.82 7.34
N LEU A 134 -13.65 -1.67 7.33
CA LEU A 134 -12.74 -1.32 6.25
C LEU A 134 -11.63 -2.37 6.13
N PHE A 135 -11.01 -2.79 7.23
CA PHE A 135 -9.96 -3.81 7.23
C PHE A 135 -10.41 -5.10 6.56
N GLU A 136 -11.64 -5.54 6.83
CA GLU A 136 -12.23 -6.72 6.20
C GLU A 136 -12.40 -6.56 4.69
N LEU A 137 -12.72 -5.36 4.17
CA LEU A 137 -12.72 -5.10 2.73
C LEU A 137 -11.33 -5.29 2.11
N TYR A 138 -10.26 -4.88 2.79
CA TYR A 138 -8.89 -5.14 2.32
C TYR A 138 -8.58 -6.63 2.30
N VAL A 139 -8.95 -7.37 3.35
CA VAL A 139 -8.76 -8.83 3.40
C VAL A 139 -9.49 -9.50 2.24
N GLN A 140 -10.76 -9.13 2.00
CA GLN A 140 -11.56 -9.68 0.92
C GLN A 140 -10.94 -9.37 -0.44
N GLU A 141 -10.57 -8.11 -0.68
CA GLU A 141 -9.96 -7.68 -1.94
C GLU A 141 -8.65 -8.45 -2.24
N LEU A 142 -7.72 -8.46 -1.29
CA LEU A 142 -6.43 -9.13 -1.45
C LEU A 142 -6.57 -10.65 -1.63
N THR A 143 -7.57 -11.26 -0.97
CA THR A 143 -7.90 -12.69 -1.14
C THR A 143 -8.51 -12.97 -2.51
N GLN A 144 -9.47 -12.16 -2.97
CA GLN A 144 -10.12 -12.34 -4.28
C GLN A 144 -9.14 -12.15 -5.44
N GLN A 145 -8.17 -11.26 -5.29
CA GLN A 145 -7.09 -11.07 -6.28
C GLN A 145 -5.99 -12.14 -6.19
N ASN A 146 -6.10 -13.11 -5.27
CA ASN A 146 -5.09 -14.13 -5.01
C ASN A 146 -3.68 -13.54 -4.82
N THR A 147 -3.61 -12.43 -4.08
CA THR A 147 -2.35 -11.73 -3.82
C THR A 147 -1.57 -12.43 -2.71
N ASN A 148 -0.25 -12.29 -2.74
CA ASN A 148 0.59 -12.68 -1.62
C ASN A 148 0.53 -11.59 -0.55
N PHE A 149 -0.24 -11.80 0.52
CA PHE A 149 -0.35 -10.84 1.61
C PHE A 149 -0.19 -11.48 2.99
N VAL A 150 0.29 -10.68 3.93
CA VAL A 150 0.38 -11.01 5.36
C VAL A 150 -0.23 -9.90 6.18
N LYS A 151 -0.90 -10.26 7.27
CA LYS A 151 -1.42 -9.29 8.24
C LYS A 151 -0.32 -8.83 9.18
N ILE A 152 -0.21 -7.54 9.40
CA ILE A 152 0.79 -6.93 10.28
C ILE A 152 0.07 -6.20 11.42
N SER A 153 0.31 -6.68 12.63
CA SER A 153 -0.12 -6.09 13.90
C SER A 153 1.09 -5.74 14.78
N GLY A 154 0.82 -5.01 15.85
CA GLY A 154 1.77 -4.52 16.84
C GLY A 154 1.81 -3.00 16.94
N ILE A 155 2.32 -2.53 18.07
CA ILE A 155 2.48 -1.10 18.36
C ILE A 155 3.99 -0.74 18.32
N GLY A 156 4.31 0.41 17.73
CA GLY A 156 5.67 0.95 17.67
C GLY A 156 6.66 -0.04 17.04
N ASN A 157 7.75 -0.33 17.75
CA ASN A 157 8.83 -1.19 17.25
C ASN A 157 8.39 -2.65 17.01
N THR A 158 7.34 -3.13 17.69
CA THR A 158 6.83 -4.49 17.47
C THR A 158 6.28 -4.66 16.06
N ARG A 159 5.52 -3.67 15.56
CA ARG A 159 5.01 -3.64 14.19
C ARG A 159 6.12 -3.72 13.16
N PHE A 160 7.17 -2.92 13.36
CA PHE A 160 8.34 -2.91 12.49
C PHE A 160 9.02 -4.28 12.47
N LYS A 161 9.26 -4.90 13.64
CA LYS A 161 9.88 -6.23 13.72
C LYS A 161 9.05 -7.31 13.02
N ASN A 162 7.73 -7.28 13.19
CA ASN A 162 6.81 -8.21 12.54
C ASN A 162 6.87 -8.07 11.01
N ALA A 163 6.78 -6.84 10.50
CA ALA A 163 6.92 -6.56 9.07
C ALA A 163 8.28 -6.99 8.52
N LEU A 164 9.36 -6.65 9.23
CA LEU A 164 10.73 -6.99 8.84
C LEU A 164 10.94 -8.50 8.71
N HIS A 165 10.36 -9.29 9.61
CA HIS A 165 10.41 -10.74 9.56
C HIS A 165 9.86 -11.28 8.22
N TYR A 166 8.63 -10.87 7.86
CA TYR A 166 8.00 -11.32 6.62
C TYR A 166 8.70 -10.80 5.36
N VAL A 167 9.18 -9.55 5.35
CA VAL A 167 9.94 -9.01 4.21
C VAL A 167 11.22 -9.82 4.01
N ARG A 168 11.96 -10.15 5.06
CA ARG A 168 13.17 -10.98 4.96
C ARG A 168 12.86 -12.38 4.42
N GLN A 169 11.80 -13.02 4.93
CA GLN A 169 11.36 -14.32 4.42
C GLN A 169 11.05 -14.25 2.93
N TYR A 170 10.23 -13.29 2.50
CA TYR A 170 9.88 -13.09 1.10
C TYR A 170 11.12 -12.89 0.22
N LEU A 171 12.03 -11.98 0.61
CA LEU A 171 13.24 -11.72 -0.17
C LEU A 171 14.18 -12.93 -0.24
N SER A 172 14.30 -13.72 0.85
CA SER A 172 15.17 -14.91 0.87
C SER A 172 14.67 -16.05 -0.03
N ILE A 173 13.34 -16.25 -0.12
CA ILE A 173 12.74 -17.24 -1.02
C ILE A 173 13.06 -16.86 -2.47
N HIS A 174 12.86 -15.59 -2.81
CA HIS A 174 13.01 -15.12 -4.18
C HIS A 174 14.46 -14.93 -4.62
N ALA A 175 15.40 -14.69 -3.69
CA ALA A 175 16.83 -14.69 -3.98
C ALA A 175 17.35 -16.07 -4.44
N LYS A 176 16.76 -17.16 -3.92
CA LYS A 176 17.12 -18.54 -4.31
C LYS A 176 16.53 -18.92 -5.66
N THR A 177 15.33 -18.43 -5.97
CA THR A 177 14.69 -18.65 -7.29
C THR A 177 15.44 -17.94 -8.40
N ASP A 178 15.91 -16.72 -8.15
CA ASP A 178 16.67 -15.93 -9.13
C ASP A 178 18.11 -16.47 -9.36
N ALA A 179 18.63 -17.33 -8.48
CA ALA A 179 19.96 -17.96 -8.61
C ALA A 179 19.92 -19.38 -9.22
N ALA A 180 18.73 -19.95 -9.42
CA ALA A 180 18.51 -21.29 -9.97
C ALA A 180 17.99 -21.28 -11.42
N GLN A 181 17.98 -20.10 -12.06
CA GLN A 181 17.70 -19.86 -13.49
C GLN A 181 18.95 -19.29 -14.15
#